data_AF-A0A523NAH8-F1
#
_entry.id   AF-A0A523NAH8-F1
#
_cell.length_a   1.000
_cell.length_b   1.000
_cell.length_c   1.000
_cell.angle_alpha   90.00
_cell.angle_beta   90.00
_cell.angle_gamma   90.00
#
_symmetry.space_group_name_H-M   'P 1'
#
loop_
_entity.id
_entity.type
_entity.pdbx_description
1 polymer ?
#
loop_
_entity_poly.entity_id
_entity_poly.type
_entity_poly.pdbx_seq_one_letter_code
_entity_poly.pdbx_strand_id
1 'polypeptide(L)'
;MKKILTIIAFLAISMSFLSGCSESVGTKITLQNFASNKIFVNFRASLITVEAGKSVDITDTPKGTYAYQTTFQIPPGATSSSAEGDISGEIELFAGTRVLIVYGSTFVDGVYIINATKTTSDDLSGGGGIDPVGP
;
A
#
# COMPACT_ATOMS: atom_id res chain seq x y z
N MET A 1 1.83 -32.73 -48.10
CA MET A 1 1.21 -31.44 -47.74
C MET A 1 0.23 -31.56 -46.57
N LYS A 2 -0.71 -32.52 -46.55
CA LYS A 2 -1.66 -32.72 -45.42
C LYS A 2 -0.99 -32.83 -44.03
N LYS A 3 0.07 -33.64 -43.88
CA LYS A 3 0.76 -33.86 -42.59
C LYS A 3 1.47 -32.61 -42.04
N ILE A 4 2.02 -31.76 -42.93
CA ILE A 4 2.66 -30.49 -42.54
C ILE A 4 1.61 -29.47 -42.11
N LEU A 5 0.45 -29.45 -42.78
CA LEU A 5 -0.68 -28.62 -42.42
C LEU A 5 -1.24 -28.97 -41.02
N THR A 6 -1.28 -30.26 -40.68
CA THR A 6 -1.72 -30.73 -39.36
C THR A 6 -0.75 -30.34 -38.24
N ILE A 7 0.57 -30.37 -38.50
CA ILE A 7 1.59 -29.97 -37.51
C ILE A 7 1.53 -28.47 -37.24
N ILE A 8 1.35 -27.63 -38.27
CA ILE A 8 1.22 -26.17 -38.12
C ILE A 8 -0.05 -25.80 -37.34
N ALA A 9 -1.17 -26.49 -37.61
CA ALA A 9 -2.41 -26.29 -36.86
C ALA A 9 -2.26 -26.66 -35.37
N PHE A 10 -1.53 -27.74 -35.07
CA PHE A 10 -1.29 -28.16 -33.68
C PHE A 10 -0.35 -27.19 -32.94
N LEU A 11 0.67 -26.65 -33.63
CA LEU A 11 1.59 -25.66 -33.06
C LEU A 11 0.89 -24.33 -32.76
N ALA A 12 0.00 -23.87 -33.64
CA ALA A 12 -0.79 -22.65 -33.45
C ALA A 12 -1.78 -22.75 -32.28
N ILE A 13 -2.38 -23.93 -32.06
CA ILE A 13 -3.28 -24.20 -30.94
C ILE A 13 -2.51 -24.28 -29.61
N SER A 14 -1.26 -24.74 -29.63
CA SER A 14 -0.43 -24.82 -28.42
C SER A 14 0.03 -23.44 -27.90
N MET A 15 0.17 -22.45 -28.79
CA MET A 15 0.57 -21.09 -28.42
C MET A 15 -0.54 -20.30 -27.71
N SER A 16 -1.80 -20.71 -27.85
CA SER A 16 -2.96 -20.07 -27.21
C SER A 16 -3.06 -20.36 -25.71
N PHE A 17 -2.31 -21.33 -25.18
CA PHE A 17 -2.31 -21.68 -23.76
C PHE A 17 -1.22 -20.96 -22.94
N LEU A 18 -0.34 -20.17 -23.58
CA LEU A 18 0.72 -19.44 -22.87
C LEU A 18 0.34 -18.01 -22.48
N SER A 19 -0.87 -17.54 -22.83
CA SER A 19 -1.34 -16.18 -22.53
C SER A 19 -2.18 -16.08 -21.26
N GLY A 20 -2.32 -17.17 -20.50
CA GLY A 20 -3.37 -17.34 -19.48
C GLY A 20 -3.00 -17.07 -18.02
N CYS A 21 -1.83 -16.48 -17.71
CA CYS A 21 -1.54 -16.00 -16.35
C CYS A 21 -1.71 -14.48 -16.27
N SER A 22 -2.93 -14.01 -16.48
CA SER A 22 -3.33 -12.63 -16.24
C SER A 22 -4.29 -12.62 -15.06
N GLU A 23 -3.73 -12.44 -13.86
CA GLU A 23 -4.37 -11.79 -12.70
C GLU A 23 -3.39 -11.83 -11.53
N SER A 24 -2.26 -11.10 -11.63
CA SER A 24 -1.60 -10.69 -10.39
C SER A 24 -2.50 -9.63 -9.77
N VAL A 25 -3.38 -10.02 -8.85
CA VAL A 25 -4.12 -9.06 -8.03
C VAL A 25 -3.05 -8.22 -7.33
N GLY A 26 -2.90 -6.96 -7.77
CA GLY A 26 -1.85 -6.06 -7.31
C GLY A 26 -2.03 -5.69 -5.85
N THR A 27 -0.94 -5.39 -5.17
CA THR A 27 -0.98 -4.87 -3.80
C THR A 27 -1.20 -3.36 -3.82
N LYS A 28 -1.81 -2.83 -2.77
CA LYS A 28 -2.02 -1.39 -2.61
C LYS A 28 -1.82 -0.97 -1.17
N ILE A 29 -0.94 0.00 -0.93
CA ILE A 29 -0.82 0.68 0.36
C ILE A 29 -1.31 2.11 0.17
N THR A 30 -2.33 2.52 0.91
CA THR A 30 -2.84 3.88 0.95
C THR A 30 -2.39 4.56 2.22
N LEU A 31 -1.70 5.68 2.08
CA LEU A 31 -1.30 6.56 3.17
C LEU A 31 -2.24 7.76 3.18
N GLN A 32 -3.00 7.97 4.24
CA GLN A 32 -3.98 9.04 4.33
C GLN A 32 -3.64 9.98 5.48
N ASN A 33 -3.37 11.24 5.16
CA ASN A 33 -2.93 12.24 6.14
C ASN A 33 -4.06 13.20 6.50
N PHE A 34 -4.68 13.01 7.67
CA PHE A 34 -5.56 13.99 8.30
C PHE A 34 -4.86 14.82 9.38
N ALA A 35 -3.56 14.62 9.61
CA ALA A 35 -2.80 15.48 10.48
C ALA A 35 -2.71 16.91 9.91
N SER A 36 -2.45 17.88 10.77
CA SER A 36 -2.42 19.30 10.38
C SER A 36 -1.27 19.64 9.44
N ASN A 37 -0.22 18.80 9.42
CA ASN A 37 1.03 19.02 8.71
C ASN A 37 1.45 17.81 7.87
N LYS A 38 2.53 17.96 7.11
CA LYS A 38 3.11 16.89 6.29
C LYS A 38 3.59 15.72 7.14
N ILE A 39 3.39 14.53 6.61
CA ILE A 39 4.04 13.31 7.07
C ILE A 39 5.02 12.82 6.01
N PHE A 40 6.05 12.12 6.46
CA PHE A 40 7.05 11.50 5.61
C PHE A 40 7.16 10.04 5.99
N VAL A 41 6.90 9.15 5.05
CA VAL A 41 6.98 7.71 5.25
C VAL A 41 8.20 7.19 4.51
N ASN A 42 9.15 6.63 5.25
CA ASN A 42 10.24 5.86 4.66
C ASN A 42 9.75 4.43 4.46
N PHE A 43 9.61 4.04 3.20
CA PHE A 43 9.21 2.70 2.80
C PHE A 43 10.13 2.25 1.66
N ARG A 44 10.76 1.07 1.83
CA ARG A 44 11.71 0.52 0.83
C ARG A 44 12.78 1.53 0.38
N ALA A 45 13.39 2.22 1.34
CA ALA A 45 14.40 3.26 1.11
C ALA A 45 13.92 4.43 0.21
N SER A 46 12.61 4.61 0.07
CA SER A 46 11.99 5.72 -0.62
C SER A 46 11.25 6.58 0.40
N LEU A 47 11.48 7.90 0.35
CA LEU A 47 10.77 8.86 1.17
C LEU A 47 9.49 9.29 0.44
N ILE A 48 8.34 8.91 0.97
CA ILE A 48 7.03 9.33 0.48
C ILE A 48 6.54 10.50 1.33
N THR A 49 6.26 11.62 0.69
CA THR A 49 5.66 12.80 1.35
C THR A 49 4.15 12.76 1.15
N VAL A 50 3.39 12.87 2.24
CA VAL A 50 1.93 13.03 2.16
C VAL A 50 1.56 14.38 2.78
N GLU A 51 1.10 15.29 1.94
CA GLU A 51 0.64 16.62 2.35
C GLU A 51 -0.59 16.53 3.27
N ALA A 52 -0.81 17.55 4.11
CA ALA A 52 -1.96 17.61 4.99
C ALA A 52 -3.29 17.55 4.19
N GLY A 53 -4.21 16.71 4.63
CA GLY A 53 -5.49 16.46 3.97
C GLY A 53 -5.40 15.67 2.66
N LYS A 54 -4.25 15.06 2.35
CA LYS A 54 -4.04 14.28 1.11
C LYS A 54 -3.87 12.79 1.39
N SER A 55 -3.91 12.02 0.31
CA SER A 55 -3.62 10.60 0.32
C SER A 55 -2.67 10.25 -0.81
N VAL A 56 -1.82 9.25 -0.58
CA VAL A 56 -0.88 8.70 -1.57
C VAL A 56 -1.04 7.20 -1.60
N ASP A 57 -1.14 6.65 -2.81
CA ASP A 57 -1.19 5.22 -3.07
C ASP A 57 0.16 4.71 -3.53
N ILE A 58 0.57 3.57 -2.99
CA ILE A 58 1.73 2.79 -3.41
C ILE A 58 1.19 1.47 -3.95
N THR A 59 1.25 1.28 -5.27
CA THR A 59 0.73 0.08 -5.93
C THR A 59 1.86 -0.86 -6.35
N ASP A 60 1.49 -2.09 -6.72
CA ASP A 60 2.38 -3.05 -7.40
C ASP A 60 3.66 -3.36 -6.61
N THR A 61 3.57 -3.30 -5.29
CA THR A 61 4.67 -3.71 -4.43
C THR A 61 4.74 -5.24 -4.43
N PRO A 62 5.93 -5.83 -4.68
CA PRO A 62 6.08 -7.28 -4.65
C PRO A 62 5.62 -7.88 -3.32
N LYS A 63 5.28 -9.17 -3.32
CA LYS A 63 4.95 -9.88 -2.09
C LYS A 63 6.15 -9.91 -1.14
N GLY A 64 5.88 -9.80 0.15
CA GLY A 64 6.89 -9.86 1.20
C GLY A 64 6.55 -8.96 2.38
N THR A 65 7.46 -8.94 3.35
CA THR A 65 7.36 -8.12 4.55
C THR A 65 8.32 -6.95 4.46
N TYR A 66 7.81 -5.73 4.67
CA TYR A 66 8.56 -4.50 4.51
C TYR A 66 8.43 -3.64 5.75
N ALA A 67 9.57 -3.22 6.29
CA ALA A 67 9.59 -2.20 7.34
C ALA A 67 9.20 -0.83 6.77
N TYR A 68 8.47 -0.05 7.57
CA TYR A 68 8.22 1.36 7.33
C TYR A 68 8.45 2.17 8.60
N GLN A 69 8.81 3.43 8.41
CA GLN A 69 8.98 4.39 9.49
C GLN A 69 8.40 5.72 9.06
N THR A 70 7.58 6.32 9.92
CA THR A 70 7.03 7.65 9.70
C THR A 70 7.78 8.70 10.52
N THR A 71 8.03 9.85 9.91
CA THR A 71 8.38 11.11 10.56
C THR A 71 7.38 12.19 10.14
N PHE A 72 7.36 13.32 10.84
CA PHE A 72 6.32 14.33 10.66
C PHE A 72 6.84 15.72 10.94
N GLN A 73 6.22 16.71 10.30
CA GLN A 73 6.54 18.11 10.53
C GLN A 73 5.81 18.63 11.76
N ILE A 74 6.58 19.14 12.72
CA ILE A 74 6.04 19.78 13.93
C ILE A 74 5.49 21.17 13.57
N PRO A 75 4.26 21.52 13.96
CA PRO A 75 3.70 22.84 13.69
C PRO A 75 4.38 23.95 14.50
N PRO A 76 4.41 25.19 13.98
CA PRO A 76 4.88 26.33 14.76
C PRO A 76 4.09 26.49 16.07
N GLY A 77 4.78 26.89 17.13
CA GLY A 77 4.19 27.07 18.46
C GLY A 77 4.14 25.79 19.30
N ALA A 78 4.47 24.62 18.75
CA ALA A 78 4.68 23.43 19.56
C ALA A 78 5.98 23.53 20.36
N THR A 79 5.90 23.24 21.65
CA THR A 79 7.04 23.19 22.58
C THR A 79 7.56 21.77 22.73
N SER A 80 6.73 20.78 22.44
CA SER A 80 7.07 19.35 22.46
C SER A 80 6.22 18.57 21.45
N SER A 81 6.63 17.36 21.16
CA SER A 81 5.88 16.44 20.30
C SER A 81 6.00 14.99 20.76
N SER A 82 4.94 14.21 20.54
CA SER A 82 4.94 12.76 20.69
C SER A 82 4.28 12.07 19.50
N ALA A 83 4.49 10.76 19.39
CA ALA A 83 3.95 9.93 18.33
C ALA A 83 3.40 8.63 18.92
N GLU A 84 2.21 8.23 18.47
CA GLU A 84 1.48 7.09 19.01
C GLU A 84 0.90 6.20 17.90
N GLY A 85 0.72 4.91 18.20
CA GLY A 85 0.14 3.94 17.27
C GLY A 85 1.11 3.48 16.18
N ASP A 86 0.57 3.21 14.99
CA ASP A 86 1.25 2.55 13.86
C ASP A 86 2.22 3.47 13.09
N ILE A 87 3.00 4.29 13.79
CA ILE A 87 3.95 5.26 13.21
C ILE A 87 5.13 4.54 12.55
N SER A 88 5.47 3.35 13.02
CA SER A 88 6.43 2.44 12.41
C SER A 88 6.05 1.00 12.64
N GLY A 89 6.62 0.12 11.82
CA GLY A 89 6.41 -1.32 11.94
C GLY A 89 6.66 -2.01 10.62
N GLU A 90 5.98 -3.14 10.44
CA GLU A 90 6.07 -3.95 9.23
C GLU A 90 4.74 -3.99 8.49
N ILE A 91 4.81 -4.08 7.16
CA ILE A 91 3.69 -4.32 6.26
C ILE A 91 3.95 -5.63 5.56
N GLU A 92 3.09 -6.61 5.79
CA GLU A 92 3.09 -7.89 5.08
C GLU A 92 2.17 -7.80 3.87
N LEU A 93 2.69 -8.18 2.70
CA LEU A 93 1.99 -8.08 1.42
C LEU A 93 1.90 -9.46 0.75
N PHE A 94 0.67 -9.92 0.54
CA PHE A 94 0.30 -11.09 -0.27
C PHE A 94 -0.34 -10.65 -1.60
N ALA A 95 -0.84 -11.58 -2.40
CA ALA A 95 -1.57 -11.21 -3.62
C ALA A 95 -2.84 -10.44 -3.24
N GLY A 96 -3.02 -9.27 -3.84
CA GLY A 96 -4.21 -8.44 -3.61
C GLY A 96 -4.30 -7.80 -2.23
N THR A 97 -3.29 -7.89 -1.37
CA THR A 97 -3.33 -7.22 -0.07
C THR A 97 -3.50 -5.72 -0.24
N ARG A 98 -4.48 -5.16 0.47
CA ARG A 98 -4.70 -3.72 0.60
C ARG A 98 -4.41 -3.29 2.02
N VAL A 99 -3.66 -2.21 2.16
CA VAL A 99 -3.25 -1.66 3.46
C VAL A 99 -3.64 -0.19 3.48
N LEU A 100 -4.27 0.24 4.57
CA LEU A 100 -4.58 1.64 4.81
C LEU A 100 -3.89 2.07 6.10
N ILE A 101 -3.06 3.12 6.00
CA ILE A 101 -2.49 3.81 7.16
C ILE A 101 -3.09 5.20 7.22
N VAL A 102 -3.82 5.49 8.28
CA VAL A 102 -4.43 6.79 8.54
C VAL A 102 -3.63 7.51 9.59
N TYR A 103 -3.26 8.76 9.30
CA TYR A 103 -2.55 9.64 10.21
C TYR A 103 -3.48 10.74 10.68
N GLY A 104 -3.46 11.01 11.98
CA GLY A 104 -4.16 12.12 12.62
C GLY A 104 -3.22 12.89 13.53
N SER A 105 -3.66 14.07 13.98
CA SER A 105 -2.91 14.84 14.96
C SER A 105 -3.81 15.65 15.87
N THR A 106 -3.35 15.87 17.10
CA THR A 106 -3.92 16.85 18.03
C THR A 106 -2.84 17.86 18.42
N PHE A 107 -3.29 19.10 18.68
CA PHE A 107 -2.41 20.15 19.19
C PHE A 107 -3.12 20.89 20.32
N VAL A 108 -2.70 20.61 21.56
CA VAL A 108 -3.31 21.14 22.78
C VAL A 108 -2.20 21.59 23.72
N ASP A 109 -2.33 22.79 24.29
CA ASP A 109 -1.40 23.37 25.26
C ASP A 109 0.09 23.33 24.85
N GLY A 110 0.37 23.49 23.56
CA GLY A 110 1.74 23.47 23.01
C GLY A 110 2.32 22.07 22.79
N VAL A 111 1.57 21.01 23.04
CA VAL A 111 1.97 19.62 22.77
C VAL A 111 1.34 19.14 21.48
N TYR A 112 2.18 18.76 20.50
CA TYR A 112 1.72 18.16 19.24
C TYR A 112 1.83 16.65 19.28
N ILE A 113 0.70 15.96 19.15
CA ILE A 113 0.65 14.50 19.14
C ILE A 113 0.26 14.05 17.74
N ILE A 114 1.07 13.20 17.12
CA ILE A 114 0.68 12.47 15.92
C ILE A 114 0.23 11.06 16.31
N ASN A 115 -0.86 10.60 15.69
CA ASN A 115 -1.33 9.22 15.84
C ASN A 115 -1.45 8.57 14.47
N ALA A 116 -1.14 7.28 14.39
CA ALA A 116 -1.38 6.49 13.19
C ALA A 116 -2.13 5.20 13.52
N THR A 117 -2.97 4.77 12.58
CA THR A 117 -3.65 3.48 12.65
C THR A 117 -3.50 2.77 11.31
N LYS A 118 -3.09 1.51 11.36
CA LYS A 118 -2.91 0.64 10.20
C LYS A 118 -4.00 -0.43 10.18
N THR A 119 -4.61 -0.62 9.03
CA THR A 119 -5.53 -1.72 8.75
C THR A 119 -5.11 -2.42 7.46
N THR A 120 -5.35 -3.71 7.38
CA THR A 120 -4.96 -4.56 6.25
C THR A 120 -6.13 -5.44 5.86
N SER A 121 -6.38 -5.63 4.56
CA SER A 121 -7.30 -6.65 4.07
C SER A 121 -6.67 -8.03 4.18
N ASP A 122 -7.50 -9.05 4.35
CA ASP A 122 -7.07 -10.43 4.15
C ASP A 122 -6.60 -10.65 2.69
N ASP A 123 -5.86 -11.74 2.45
CA ASP A 123 -5.43 -12.18 1.12
C ASP A 123 -6.64 -12.23 0.15
N LEU A 124 -6.63 -11.34 -0.84
CA LEU A 124 -7.74 -11.21 -1.78
C LEU A 124 -7.67 -12.22 -2.94
N SER A 125 -6.65 -13.09 -2.98
CA SER A 125 -6.55 -14.14 -4.00
C SER A 125 -7.72 -15.14 -3.97
N GLY A 126 -8.50 -15.18 -2.88
CA GLY A 126 -9.70 -16.01 -2.72
C GLY A 126 -11.03 -15.33 -3.06
N GLY A 127 -11.05 -14.07 -3.52
CA GLY A 127 -12.26 -13.40 -4.02
C GLY A 127 -13.27 -12.93 -2.96
N GLY A 128 -12.90 -12.82 -1.69
CA GLY A 128 -13.86 -12.51 -0.60
C GLY A 128 -13.47 -11.42 0.41
N GLY A 129 -12.29 -10.81 0.31
CA GLY A 129 -11.89 -9.80 1.31
C GLY A 129 -12.35 -8.38 0.98
N ILE A 130 -12.71 -7.64 2.03
CA ILE A 130 -13.16 -6.25 1.99
C ILE A 130 -11.99 -5.29 1.74
N ASP A 131 -12.18 -4.29 0.87
CA ASP A 131 -11.21 -3.19 0.73
C ASP A 131 -11.27 -2.30 1.99
N PRO A 132 -10.15 -2.10 2.72
CA PRO A 132 -10.13 -1.26 3.92
C PRO A 132 -10.42 0.22 3.63
N VAL A 133 -10.35 0.65 2.36
CA VAL A 133 -10.70 2.01 1.92
C VAL A 133 -12.20 2.15 1.62
N GLY A 134 -12.97 1.06 1.63
CA GLY A 134 -14.38 1.01 1.25
C GLY A 134 -14.60 0.60 -0.22
N PRO A 135 -15.86 0.37 -0.65
CA PRO A 135 -16.20 0.04 -2.03
C PRO A 135 -15.95 1.17 -3.03
#